data_AF-A0A7Z9LZD7-F1
#
_entry.id   AF-A0A7Z9LZD7-F1
#
_cell.length_a   1.000
_cell.length_b   1.000
_cell.length_c   1.000
_cell.angle_alpha   90.00
_cell.angle_beta   90.00
_cell.angle_gamma   90.00
#
_symmetry.space_group_name_H-M   'P 1'
#
loop_
_entity.id
_entity.type
_entity.pdbx_description
1 polymer ?
#
loop_
_entity_poly.entity_id
_entity_poly.type
_entity_poly.pdbx_seq_one_letter_code
_entity_poly.pdbx_strand_id
1 'polypeptide(L)'
;MGLLSVPIPVSPYYQTKAEDDFWVKERYSRVPILGPVVAGGPQKALDPPSHDEVMRAFLKAHPLKTGIPFLYDIQRNDVRIVIDKIADYMDPPRFYPLVGPAQLHHAHYKCTLHYAEIIYVGWPVPHTLVNEEAVEVLYIDHNHLHMVGNVDSGPGSPY
;
A
#
# COMPACT_ATOMS: atom_id res chain seq x y z
N MET A 1 -22.64 -20.39 36.28
CA MET A 1 -22.19 -19.49 35.21
C MET A 1 -21.75 -18.19 35.87
N GLY A 2 -20.44 -17.99 36.01
CA GLY A 2 -19.88 -16.84 36.74
C GLY A 2 -19.71 -15.61 35.86
N LEU A 3 -19.29 -14.48 36.44
CA LEU A 3 -19.02 -13.24 35.70
C LEU A 3 -18.03 -13.41 34.52
N LEU A 4 -17.15 -14.43 34.58
CA LEU A 4 -16.20 -14.81 33.53
C LEU A 4 -16.78 -15.71 32.43
N SER A 5 -18.03 -16.17 32.55
CA SER A 5 -18.70 -16.97 31.50
C SER A 5 -19.49 -16.13 30.51
N VAL A 6 -19.52 -14.80 30.69
CA VAL A 6 -20.08 -13.87 29.71
C VAL A 6 -18.94 -13.50 28.75
N PRO A 7 -19.02 -13.86 27.46
CA PRO A 7 -17.98 -13.48 26.51
C PRO A 7 -17.88 -11.95 26.46
N ILE A 8 -16.69 -11.42 26.74
CA ILE A 8 -16.42 -9.99 26.55
C ILE A 8 -16.47 -9.75 25.03
N PRO A 9 -17.37 -8.89 24.53
CA PRO A 9 -17.44 -8.63 23.10
C PRO A 9 -16.12 -8.00 22.65
N VAL A 10 -15.55 -8.55 21.59
CA VAL A 10 -14.37 -7.97 20.94
C VAL A 10 -14.78 -6.61 20.39
N SER A 11 -13.97 -5.58 20.63
CA SER A 11 -14.22 -4.26 20.06
C SER A 11 -14.32 -4.35 18.53
N PRO A 12 -15.33 -3.73 17.89
CA PRO A 12 -15.45 -3.68 16.42
C PRO A 12 -14.19 -3.18 15.71
N TYR A 13 -13.37 -2.40 16.40
CA TYR A 13 -12.05 -1.96 15.91
C TYR A 13 -11.16 -3.14 15.49
N TYR A 14 -11.06 -4.19 16.32
CA TYR A 14 -10.18 -5.33 16.03
C TYR A 14 -10.68 -6.15 14.84
N GLN A 15 -12.01 -6.28 14.69
CA GLN A 15 -12.60 -6.92 13.52
C GLN A 15 -12.30 -6.12 12.25
N THR A 16 -12.61 -4.82 12.25
CA THR A 16 -12.38 -3.93 11.10
C THR A 16 -10.90 -3.92 10.71
N LYS A 17 -10.00 -3.88 11.69
CA LYS A 17 -8.56 -3.94 11.44
C LYS A 17 -8.14 -5.24 10.76
N ALA A 18 -8.64 -6.38 11.21
CA ALA A 18 -8.30 -7.67 10.60
C ALA A 18 -8.81 -7.78 9.15
N GLU A 19 -10.01 -7.28 8.88
CA GLU A 19 -10.58 -7.21 7.53
C GLU A 19 -9.75 -6.28 6.63
N ASP A 20 -9.34 -5.12 7.15
CA ASP A 20 -8.52 -4.14 6.43
C ASP A 20 -7.11 -4.67 6.14
N ASP A 21 -6.47 -5.31 7.13
CA ASP A 21 -5.16 -5.94 6.99
C ASP A 21 -5.19 -7.05 5.91
N PHE A 22 -6.25 -7.86 5.88
CA PHE A 22 -6.43 -8.88 4.84
C PHE A 22 -6.63 -8.26 3.46
N TRP A 23 -7.44 -7.20 3.37
CA TRP A 23 -7.71 -6.51 2.12
C TRP A 23 -6.43 -5.86 1.55
N VAL A 24 -5.61 -5.21 2.38
CA VAL A 24 -4.32 -4.63 1.97
C VAL A 24 -3.34 -5.72 1.54
N LYS A 25 -3.34 -6.85 2.25
CA LYS A 25 -2.49 -7.98 1.91
C LYS A 25 -2.80 -8.51 0.52
N GLU A 26 -4.07 -8.79 0.23
CA GLU A 26 -4.48 -9.35 -1.06
C GLU A 26 -4.25 -8.40 -2.22
N ARG A 27 -4.49 -7.09 -2.05
CA ARG A 27 -4.40 -6.12 -3.15
C ARG A 27 -3.01 -5.55 -3.40
N TYR A 28 -2.27 -5.24 -2.34
CA TYR A 28 -1.06 -4.40 -2.46
C TYR A 28 0.22 -5.08 -1.97
N SER A 29 0.11 -6.05 -1.07
CA SER A 29 1.31 -6.68 -0.48
C SER A 29 1.79 -7.93 -1.24
N ARG A 30 0.97 -8.48 -2.15
CA ARG A 30 1.31 -9.68 -2.93
C ARG A 30 1.99 -9.29 -4.23
N VAL A 31 3.12 -9.94 -4.49
CA VAL A 31 3.86 -9.83 -5.75
C VAL A 31 3.30 -10.85 -6.73
N PRO A 32 2.70 -10.44 -7.86
CA PRO A 32 2.20 -11.38 -8.84
C PRO A 32 3.37 -12.03 -9.60
N ILE A 33 3.20 -13.32 -9.91
CA ILE A 33 4.07 -14.08 -10.80
C ILE A 33 3.31 -14.25 -12.10
N LEU A 34 3.82 -13.62 -13.16
CA LEU A 34 3.24 -13.60 -14.48
C LEU A 34 3.93 -14.60 -15.40
N GLY A 35 3.24 -14.95 -16.48
CA GLY A 35 3.81 -15.76 -17.55
C GLY A 35 5.00 -15.07 -18.25
N PRO A 36 5.67 -15.82 -19.14
CA PRO A 36 6.82 -15.31 -19.89
C PRO A 36 6.45 -14.13 -20.78
N VAL A 37 7.33 -13.12 -20.79
CA VAL A 37 7.20 -11.97 -21.70
C VAL A 37 7.46 -12.44 -23.14
N VAL A 38 6.57 -12.08 -24.05
CA VAL A 38 6.74 -12.38 -25.49
C VAL A 38 7.98 -11.65 -26.01
N ALA A 39 8.81 -12.33 -26.79
CA ALA A 39 9.99 -11.73 -27.42
C ALA A 39 9.60 -10.50 -28.25
N GLY A 40 10.10 -9.32 -27.88
CA GLY A 40 9.80 -8.04 -28.54
C GLY A 40 8.48 -7.37 -28.11
N GLY A 41 7.76 -7.91 -27.13
CA GLY A 41 6.59 -7.27 -26.55
C GLY A 41 6.93 -6.01 -25.72
N PRO A 42 5.95 -5.12 -25.47
CA PRO A 42 6.19 -3.95 -24.64
C PRO A 42 6.54 -4.39 -23.21
N GLN A 43 7.75 -4.08 -22.77
CA GLN A 43 8.22 -4.28 -21.39
C GLN A 43 7.62 -3.20 -20.48
N LYS A 44 6.30 -3.06 -20.48
CA LYS A 44 5.60 -2.08 -19.66
C LYS A 44 5.14 -2.76 -18.38
N ALA A 45 5.44 -2.14 -17.25
CA ALA A 45 4.95 -2.61 -15.97
C ALA A 45 3.42 -2.67 -15.92
N LEU A 46 2.92 -3.38 -14.90
CA LEU A 46 1.52 -3.36 -14.49
C LEU A 46 1.01 -1.93 -14.25
N ASP A 47 -0.28 -1.85 -13.93
CA ASP A 47 -0.97 -0.60 -13.66
C ASP A 47 -0.25 0.25 -12.60
N PRO A 48 -0.29 1.59 -12.74
CA PRO A 48 0.25 2.50 -11.74
C PRO A 48 -0.48 2.33 -10.39
N PRO A 49 0.14 2.80 -9.28
CA PRO A 49 -0.49 2.75 -7.96
C PRO A 49 -1.86 3.42 -7.98
N SER A 50 -2.80 2.76 -7.31
CA SER A 50 -4.16 3.31 -7.18
C SER A 50 -4.17 4.44 -6.15
N HIS A 51 -5.11 5.39 -6.29
CA HIS A 51 -5.22 6.48 -5.31
C HIS A 51 -5.48 5.98 -3.88
N ASP A 52 -6.22 4.87 -3.75
CA ASP A 52 -6.46 4.22 -2.46
C ASP A 52 -5.17 3.64 -1.86
N GLU A 53 -4.33 2.99 -2.67
CA GLU A 53 -3.03 2.50 -2.25
C GLU A 53 -2.12 3.62 -1.76
N VAL A 54 -2.06 4.74 -2.51
CA VAL A 54 -1.30 5.92 -2.12
C VAL A 54 -1.84 6.49 -0.80
N MET A 55 -3.16 6.59 -0.65
CA MET A 55 -3.78 7.09 0.58
C MET A 55 -3.50 6.17 1.78
N ARG A 56 -3.55 4.86 1.59
CA ARG A 56 -3.25 3.89 2.66
C ARG A 56 -1.79 3.90 3.03
N ALA A 57 -0.88 3.98 2.07
CA ALA A 57 0.54 4.15 2.32
C ALA A 57 0.80 5.46 3.09
N PHE A 58 0.13 6.54 2.69
CA PHE A 58 0.19 7.83 3.38
C PHE A 58 -0.30 7.74 4.83
N LEU A 59 -1.47 7.13 5.08
CA LEU A 59 -2.02 6.96 6.43
C LEU A 59 -1.21 5.97 7.28
N LYS A 60 -0.56 4.99 6.66
CA LYS A 60 0.35 4.07 7.34
C LYS A 60 1.63 4.78 7.78
N ALA A 61 2.20 5.65 6.95
CA ALA A 61 3.37 6.46 7.28
C ALA A 61 3.02 7.57 8.29
N HIS A 62 1.85 8.19 8.12
CA HIS A 62 1.36 9.30 8.93
C HIS A 62 -0.03 9.00 9.50
N PRO A 63 -0.13 8.14 10.54
CA PRO A 63 -1.41 7.82 11.16
C PRO A 63 -2.09 9.07 11.70
N LEU A 64 -3.40 9.17 11.49
CA LEU A 64 -4.22 10.16 12.17
C LEU A 64 -4.20 9.82 13.66
N LYS A 65 -3.58 10.67 14.49
CA LYS A 65 -3.50 10.49 15.94
C LYS A 65 -4.81 10.92 16.62
N THR A 66 -5.92 10.43 16.11
CA THR A 66 -7.27 10.73 16.59
C THR A 66 -7.72 9.57 17.47
N GLY A 67 -8.07 9.83 18.72
CA GLY A 67 -8.49 8.77 19.64
C GLY A 67 -9.11 9.27 20.93
N ILE A 68 -8.75 10.46 21.38
CA ILE A 68 -9.43 11.16 22.47
C ILE A 68 -9.96 12.47 21.89
N PRO A 69 -11.29 12.57 21.66
CA PRO A 69 -11.91 13.80 21.20
C PRO A 69 -11.46 14.99 22.05
N PHE A 70 -11.21 16.13 21.41
CA PHE A 70 -10.82 17.39 22.03
C PHE A 70 -9.43 17.44 22.69
N LEU A 71 -8.62 16.38 22.65
CA LEU A 71 -7.25 16.41 23.17
C LEU A 71 -6.24 16.79 22.07
N TYR A 72 -6.23 16.01 20.99
CA TYR A 72 -5.35 16.19 19.85
C TYR A 72 -6.02 15.55 18.64
N ASP A 73 -6.22 16.32 17.57
CA ASP A 73 -6.83 15.83 16.34
C ASP A 73 -6.08 16.38 15.13
N ILE A 74 -5.89 15.54 14.11
CA ILE A 74 -5.25 15.91 12.85
C ILE A 74 -6.30 15.72 11.76
N GLN A 75 -6.57 16.78 11.02
CA GLN A 75 -7.45 16.76 9.85
C GLN A 75 -6.62 17.04 8.61
N ARG A 76 -6.87 16.28 7.54
CA ARG A 76 -6.24 16.47 6.24
C ARG A 76 -7.33 16.56 5.18
N ASN A 77 -7.41 17.72 4.53
CA ASN A 77 -8.47 18.06 3.59
C ASN A 77 -7.90 18.32 2.19
N ASP A 78 -8.79 18.26 1.20
CA ASP A 78 -8.50 18.58 -0.21
C ASP A 78 -7.28 17.88 -0.79
N VAL A 79 -7.12 16.59 -0.46
CA VAL A 79 -5.97 15.80 -0.91
C VAL A 79 -6.00 15.64 -2.43
N ARG A 80 -4.94 16.11 -3.08
CA ARG A 80 -4.68 15.95 -4.51
C ARG A 80 -3.44 15.09 -4.69
N ILE A 81 -3.54 14.06 -5.51
CA ILE A 81 -2.47 13.09 -5.72
C ILE A 81 -1.98 13.21 -7.17
N VAL A 82 -0.68 13.35 -7.35
CA VAL A 82 0.01 13.32 -8.65
C VAL A 82 0.92 12.12 -8.66
N ILE A 83 0.77 11.24 -9.66
CA ILE A 83 1.51 9.98 -9.76
C ILE A 83 2.40 10.05 -11.00
N ASP A 84 3.71 10.00 -10.79
CA ASP A 84 4.73 10.05 -11.83
C ASP A 84 5.51 8.73 -11.88
N LYS A 85 5.70 8.17 -13.08
CA LYS A 85 6.55 6.99 -13.27
C LYS A 85 8.01 7.41 -13.39
N ILE A 86 8.85 6.95 -12.47
CA ILE A 86 10.28 7.28 -12.43
C ILE A 86 11.10 6.31 -13.27
N ALA A 87 10.85 5.01 -13.08
CA ALA A 87 11.63 3.96 -13.72
C ALA A 87 10.78 2.73 -13.97
N ASP A 88 11.07 2.06 -15.07
CA ASP A 88 10.35 0.89 -15.56
C ASP A 88 11.35 0.02 -16.35
N TYR A 89 11.85 -1.05 -15.74
CA TYR A 89 12.88 -1.90 -16.34
C TYR A 89 12.83 -3.34 -15.81
N MET A 90 13.40 -4.28 -16.58
CA MET A 90 13.52 -5.67 -16.17
C MET A 90 14.97 -6.06 -15.91
N ASP A 91 15.17 -6.82 -14.84
CA ASP A 91 16.44 -7.45 -14.52
C ASP A 91 16.73 -8.65 -15.46
N PRO A 92 18.01 -9.04 -15.60
CA PRO A 92 18.36 -10.27 -16.28
C PRO A 92 17.75 -11.50 -15.56
N PRO A 93 17.47 -12.61 -16.27
CA PRO A 93 16.88 -13.80 -15.66
C PRO A 93 17.74 -14.33 -14.51
N ARG A 94 17.09 -14.63 -13.38
CA ARG A 94 17.70 -15.23 -12.19
C ARG A 94 16.88 -16.43 -11.71
N PHE A 95 17.49 -17.26 -10.88
CA PHE A 95 16.80 -18.38 -10.25
C PHE A 95 16.27 -17.97 -8.87
N TYR A 96 14.95 -18.05 -8.69
CA TYR A 96 14.27 -17.80 -7.42
C TYR A 96 13.82 -19.14 -6.80
N PRO A 97 14.23 -19.51 -5.58
CA PRO A 97 14.01 -20.85 -5.05
C PRO A 97 12.56 -21.38 -5.02
N LEU A 98 11.56 -20.50 -4.85
CA LEU A 98 10.14 -20.87 -4.79
C LEU A 98 9.36 -20.66 -6.10
N VAL A 99 10.01 -20.07 -7.11
CA VAL A 99 9.36 -19.67 -8.39
C VAL A 99 10.03 -20.36 -9.59
N GLY A 100 11.34 -20.58 -9.51
CA GLY A 100 12.17 -21.08 -10.61
C GLY A 100 12.87 -19.94 -11.36
N PRO A 101 13.24 -20.17 -12.63
CA PRO A 101 13.84 -19.14 -13.48
C PRO A 101 12.82 -18.03 -13.78
N ALA A 102 13.11 -16.81 -13.32
CA ALA A 102 12.24 -15.66 -13.54
C ALA A 102 13.06 -14.36 -13.73
N GLN A 103 12.45 -13.38 -14.40
CA GLN A 103 12.91 -12.00 -14.48
C GLN A 103 12.10 -11.15 -13.52
N LEU A 104 12.78 -10.27 -12.79
CA LEU A 104 12.14 -9.27 -11.95
C LEU A 104 11.90 -8.01 -12.76
N HIS A 105 10.65 -7.57 -12.82
CA HIS A 105 10.26 -6.31 -13.41
C HIS A 105 10.11 -5.29 -12.29
N HIS A 106 10.92 -4.24 -12.36
CA HIS A 106 10.89 -3.09 -11.47
C HIS A 106 10.08 -1.96 -12.07
N ALA A 107 9.12 -1.45 -11.29
CA ALA A 107 8.35 -0.26 -11.64
C ALA A 107 8.29 0.67 -10.44
N HIS A 108 8.94 1.83 -10.57
CA HIS A 108 9.09 2.80 -9.50
C HIS A 108 8.22 4.02 -9.78
N TYR A 109 7.37 4.36 -8.82
CA TYR A 109 6.46 5.50 -8.90
C TYR A 109 6.74 6.51 -7.79
N LYS A 110 6.72 7.79 -8.16
CA LYS A 110 6.70 8.92 -7.22
C LYS A 110 5.26 9.40 -7.14
N CYS A 111 4.70 9.36 -5.95
CA CYS A 111 3.37 9.88 -5.66
C CYS A 111 3.53 11.15 -4.81
N THR A 112 3.15 12.30 -5.37
CA THR A 112 3.17 13.58 -4.66
C THR A 112 1.76 13.90 -4.20
N LEU A 113 1.58 14.07 -2.88
CA LEU A 113 0.33 14.45 -2.26
C LEU A 113 0.39 15.93 -1.89
N HIS A 114 -0.60 16.69 -2.34
CA HIS A 114 -0.83 18.06 -1.90
C HIS A 114 -2.11 18.09 -1.05
N TYR A 115 -2.05 18.65 0.15
CA TYR A 115 -3.19 18.69 1.06
C TYR A 115 -3.12 19.86 2.03
N ALA A 116 -4.27 20.23 2.61
CA ALA A 116 -4.33 21.14 3.74
C ALA A 116 -4.36 20.34 5.04
N GLU A 117 -3.46 20.64 5.98
CA GLU A 117 -3.41 20.02 7.31
C GLU A 117 -3.86 21.00 8.39
N ILE A 118 -4.78 20.56 9.23
CA ILE A 118 -5.22 21.30 10.42
C ILE A 118 -4.99 20.42 11.63
N ILE A 119 -4.21 20.93 12.59
CA ILE A 119 -3.95 20.25 13.85
C ILE A 119 -4.65 21.03 14.95
N TYR A 120 -5.58 20.35 15.63
CA TYR A 120 -6.25 20.88 16.81
C TYR A 120 -5.54 20.34 18.06
N VAL A 121 -4.97 21.24 18.85
CA VAL A 121 -4.35 20.91 20.14
C VAL A 121 -5.25 21.43 21.24
N GLY A 122 -5.80 20.55 22.06
CA GLY A 122 -6.70 20.92 23.17
C GLY A 122 -6.01 21.07 24.53
N TRP A 123 -4.77 20.61 24.69
CA TRP A 123 -4.01 20.65 25.94
C TRP A 123 -2.49 20.67 25.68
N PRO A 124 -1.65 21.33 26.51
CA PRO A 124 -1.97 22.10 27.72
C PRO A 124 -2.47 23.53 27.46
N VAL A 125 -2.11 24.11 26.31
CA VAL A 125 -2.61 25.41 25.87
C VAL A 125 -3.36 25.19 24.56
N PRO A 126 -4.68 25.41 24.51
CA PRO A 126 -5.45 25.20 23.30
C PRO A 126 -4.98 26.09 22.15
N HIS A 127 -4.68 25.50 21.00
CA HIS A 127 -4.32 26.23 19.78
C HIS A 127 -4.61 25.39 18.54
N THR A 128 -4.64 26.06 17.39
CA THR A 128 -4.83 25.44 16.08
C THR A 128 -3.65 25.77 15.19
N LEU A 129 -3.07 24.76 14.56
CA LEU A 129 -2.02 24.92 13.55
C LEU A 129 -2.64 24.61 12.20
N VAL A 130 -2.45 25.51 11.24
CA VAL A 130 -2.97 25.35 9.88
C VAL A 130 -1.79 25.39 8.91
N ASN A 131 -1.71 24.38 8.05
CA ASN A 131 -0.79 24.32 6.93
C ASN A 131 -1.61 24.12 5.66
N GLU A 132 -1.80 25.18 4.88
CA GLU A 132 -2.68 25.18 3.70
C GLU A 132 -2.05 24.49 2.48
N GLU A 133 -0.72 24.38 2.43
CA GLU A 133 0.05 23.86 1.28
C GLU A 133 1.01 22.74 1.71
N ALA A 134 0.53 21.80 2.51
CA ALA A 134 1.33 20.64 2.88
C ALA A 134 1.59 19.76 1.65
N VAL A 135 2.83 19.28 1.52
CA VAL A 135 3.26 18.40 0.43
C VAL A 135 4.00 17.21 1.01
N GLU A 136 3.60 16.02 0.59
CA GLU A 136 4.27 14.76 0.95
C GLU A 136 4.62 13.98 -0.31
N VAL A 137 5.80 13.35 -0.32
CA VAL A 137 6.25 12.52 -1.45
C VAL A 137 6.42 11.08 -0.98
N LEU A 138 5.65 10.18 -1.58
CA LEU A 138 5.73 8.75 -1.35
C LEU A 138 6.33 8.05 -2.56
N TYR A 139 7.26 7.11 -2.30
CA TYR A 139 7.77 6.21 -3.32
C TYR A 139 7.10 4.85 -3.17
N ILE A 140 6.45 4.40 -4.25
CA ILE A 140 5.73 3.12 -4.28
C ILE A 140 6.29 2.30 -5.45
N ASP A 141 6.65 1.06 -5.14
CA ASP A 141 7.27 0.15 -6.07
C ASP A 141 6.31 -0.99 -6.42
N HIS A 142 6.00 -1.13 -7.70
CA HIS A 142 5.21 -2.25 -8.24
C HIS A 142 6.14 -3.27 -8.88
N ASN A 143 6.75 -4.09 -8.05
CA ASN A 143 7.63 -5.16 -8.51
C ASN A 143 6.82 -6.43 -8.79
N HIS A 144 7.14 -7.12 -9.89
CA HIS A 144 6.52 -8.41 -10.22
C HIS A 144 7.50 -9.31 -10.97
N LEU A 145 7.22 -10.61 -10.96
CA LEU A 145 8.08 -11.61 -11.59
C LEU A 145 7.47 -12.08 -12.90
N HIS A 146 8.30 -12.26 -13.92
CA HIS A 146 7.97 -12.96 -15.15
C HIS A 146 8.71 -14.28 -15.20
N MET A 147 8.01 -15.39 -15.33
CA MET A 147 8.66 -16.70 -15.53
C MET A 147 9.44 -16.73 -16.84
N VAL A 148 10.59 -17.39 -16.88
CA VAL A 148 11.44 -17.48 -18.08
C VAL A 148 11.75 -18.92 -18.42
N GLY A 149 11.62 -19.25 -19.71
CA GLY A 149 11.84 -20.59 -20.23
C GLY A 149 10.54 -21.38 -20.36
N ASN A 150 10.66 -22.63 -20.81
CA ASN A 150 9.53 -23.54 -20.95
C ASN A 150 9.21 -24.17 -19.58
N VAL A 151 8.69 -23.37 -18.66
CA VAL A 151 8.33 -23.81 -17.31
C VAL A 151 6.92 -24.40 -17.39
N ASP A 152 6.83 -25.73 -17.29
CA ASP A 152 5.54 -26.42 -17.21
C ASP A 152 5.07 -26.35 -15.75
N SER A 153 4.08 -25.49 -15.47
CA SER A 153 3.51 -25.34 -14.12
C SER A 153 2.84 -26.63 -13.62
N GLY A 154 2.62 -27.62 -14.51
CA GLY A 154 1.99 -28.89 -14.20
C GLY A 154 0.47 -28.77 -13.96
N PRO A 155 -0.28 -29.88 -14.04
CA PRO A 155 -1.72 -29.87 -13.80
C PRO A 155 -2.00 -29.60 -12.32
N GLY A 156 -2.56 -28.41 -12.01
CA GLY A 156 -2.93 -28.02 -10.64
C GLY A 156 -2.05 -26.96 -9.98
N SER A 157 -1.13 -26.34 -10.72
CA SER A 157 -0.47 -25.12 -10.24
C SER A 157 -1.48 -23.97 -10.07
N PRO A 158 -1.39 -23.18 -8.99
CA PRO A 158 -2.19 -21.96 -8.83
C PRO A 158 -1.74 -20.81 -9.75
N TYR A 159 -0.72 -21.05 -10.57
CA TYR A 159 -0.18 -20.18 -11.63
C TYR A 159 -0.42 -20.79 -13.01
#